data_AF-A0A820HPN4-F1
#
_entry.id   AF-A0A820HPN4-F1
#
_cell.length_a   1.000
_cell.length_b   1.000
_cell.length_c   1.000
_cell.angle_alpha   90.00
_cell.angle_beta   90.00
_cell.angle_gamma   90.00
#
_symmetry.space_group_name_H-M   'P 1'
#
loop_
_entity.id
_entity.type
_entity.pdbx_description
1 polymer ?
#
loop_
_entity_poly.entity_id
_entity_poly.type
_entity_poly.pdbx_seq_one_letter_code
_entity_poly.pdbx_strand_id
1 'polypeptide(L)'
;MAEIESKKGEIYELKAELNSDKRERKKEALKKVIASMTVGKDVSQLFPDVINCMQIDNLELKKLVYLYLMNYAKTQPEMAILAVNTFAK
;
A
#
# COMPACT_ATOMS: atom_id res chain seq x y z
N MET A 1 -8.04 18.35 16.96
CA MET A 1 -8.31 16.97 17.44
C MET A 1 -9.15 16.16 16.45
N ALA A 2 -10.21 16.73 15.84
CA ALA A 2 -11.06 16.03 14.86
C ALA A 2 -10.34 15.47 13.61
N GLU A 3 -9.31 16.14 13.08
CA GLU A 3 -8.57 15.64 11.89
C GLU A 3 -7.74 14.37 12.14
N ILE A 4 -7.32 14.10 13.37
CA ILE A 4 -6.47 12.93 13.68
C ILE A 4 -7.33 11.66 13.75
N GLU A 5 -8.58 11.77 14.19
CA GLU A 5 -9.51 10.65 14.32
C GLU A 5 -10.01 10.17 12.95
N SER A 6 -10.32 11.10 12.03
CA SER A 6 -10.68 10.75 10.64
C SER A 6 -9.53 10.07 9.88
N LYS A 7 -8.28 10.48 10.10
CA LYS A 7 -7.10 9.88 9.42
C LYS A 7 -6.88 8.42 9.82
N LYS A 8 -7.12 8.08 11.10
CA LYS A 8 -7.03 6.68 11.58
C LYS A 8 -8.13 5.79 10.99
N GLY A 9 -9.34 6.31 10.84
CA GLY A 9 -10.45 5.58 10.21
C GLY A 9 -10.15 5.23 8.75
N GLU A 10 -9.64 6.19 7.99
CA GLU A 10 -9.31 6.00 6.56
C GLU A 10 -8.25 4.92 6.35
N ILE A 11 -7.16 4.93 7.13
CA ILE A 11 -6.11 3.90 7.03
C ILE A 11 -6.67 2.50 7.41
N TYR A 12 -7.53 2.44 8.43
CA TYR A 12 -8.13 1.17 8.84
C TYR A 12 -9.06 0.59 7.76
N GLU A 13 -9.87 1.44 7.13
CA GLU A 13 -10.71 1.04 6.00
C GLU A 13 -9.86 0.54 4.81
N LEU A 14 -8.81 1.28 4.44
CA LEU A 14 -7.90 0.87 3.37
C LEU A 14 -7.23 -0.47 3.68
N LYS A 15 -6.82 -0.70 4.93
CA LYS A 15 -6.27 -1.98 5.36
C LYS A 15 -7.27 -3.11 5.18
N ALA A 16 -8.54 -2.91 5.57
CA ALA A 16 -9.59 -3.90 5.38
C ALA A 16 -9.86 -4.18 3.90
N GLU A 17 -9.88 -3.14 3.05
CA GLU A 17 -10.08 -3.29 1.61
C GLU A 17 -8.92 -4.02 0.91
N LEU A 18 -7.66 -3.74 1.27
CA LEU A 18 -6.46 -4.42 0.75
C LEU A 18 -6.43 -5.92 1.09
N ASN A 19 -7.03 -6.31 2.21
CA ASN A 19 -7.12 -7.71 2.63
C ASN A 19 -8.40 -8.42 2.17
N SER A 20 -9.29 -7.75 1.42
CA SER A 20 -10.53 -8.35 0.94
C SER A 20 -10.29 -9.48 -0.07
N ASP A 21 -11.05 -10.57 -0.02
CA ASP A 21 -10.95 -11.65 -1.02
C ASP A 21 -11.28 -11.22 -2.46
N LYS A 22 -11.94 -10.07 -2.63
CA LYS A 22 -12.32 -9.53 -3.94
C LYS A 22 -11.15 -8.77 -4.56
N ARG A 23 -10.65 -9.26 -5.69
CA ARG A 23 -9.53 -8.65 -6.45
C ARG A 23 -9.81 -7.19 -6.82
N GLU A 24 -11.04 -6.88 -7.22
CA GLU A 24 -11.48 -5.53 -7.58
C GLU A 24 -11.39 -4.58 -6.39
N ARG A 25 -11.73 -5.04 -5.18
CA ARG A 25 -11.60 -4.22 -3.97
C ARG A 25 -10.14 -3.93 -3.63
N LYS A 26 -9.26 -4.94 -3.72
CA LYS A 26 -7.82 -4.74 -3.51
C LYS A 26 -7.24 -3.73 -4.50
N LYS A 27 -7.70 -3.77 -5.76
CA LYS A 27 -7.29 -2.82 -6.81
C LYS A 27 -7.69 -1.40 -6.50
N GLU A 28 -8.96 -1.18 -6.14
CA GLU A 28 -9.45 0.15 -5.79
C GLU A 28 -8.77 0.68 -4.52
N ALA A 29 -8.56 -0.18 -3.51
CA ALA A 29 -7.83 0.16 -2.30
C ALA A 29 -6.39 0.59 -2.61
N LEU A 30 -5.67 -0.16 -3.45
CA LEU A 30 -4.29 0.17 -3.80
C LEU A 30 -4.20 1.51 -4.55
N LYS A 31 -5.14 1.82 -5.44
CA LYS A 31 -5.22 3.15 -6.07
C LYS A 31 -5.43 4.26 -5.05
N LYS A 32 -6.32 4.06 -4.07
CA LYS A 32 -6.53 5.03 -2.98
C LYS A 32 -5.26 5.22 -2.14
N VAL A 33 -4.50 4.16 -1.86
CA VAL A 33 -3.20 4.25 -1.19
C VAL A 33 -2.23 5.12 -1.98
N ILE A 34 -2.11 4.92 -3.30
CA ILE A 34 -1.25 5.74 -4.15
C ILE A 34 -1.72 7.20 -4.17
N ALA A 35 -3.03 7.45 -4.24
CA ALA A 35 -3.57 8.81 -4.18
C ALA A 35 -3.21 9.49 -2.85
N SER A 36 -3.41 8.80 -1.72
CA SER A 36 -3.04 9.29 -0.39
C SER A 36 -1.54 9.56 -0.25
N MET A 37 -0.71 8.67 -0.78
CA MET A 37 0.74 8.87 -0.84
C MET A 37 1.13 10.10 -1.67
N THR A 38 0.46 10.33 -2.80
CA THR A 38 0.74 11.45 -3.71
C THR A 38 0.41 12.81 -3.10
N VAL A 39 -0.60 12.87 -2.22
CA VAL A 39 -0.94 14.09 -1.45
C VAL A 39 -0.12 14.23 -0.16
N GLY A 40 0.91 13.39 0.04
CA GLY A 40 1.83 13.46 1.17
C GLY A 40 1.32 12.84 2.48
N LYS A 41 0.25 12.04 2.44
CA LYS A 41 -0.17 11.26 3.62
C LYS A 41 0.79 10.09 3.82
N ASP A 42 1.23 9.90 5.06
CA ASP A 42 1.98 8.71 5.45
C ASP A 42 1.06 7.49 5.49
N VAL A 43 1.33 6.55 4.60
CA VAL A 43 0.62 5.27 4.44
C VAL A 43 1.59 4.09 4.60
N SER A 44 2.75 4.31 5.23
CA SER A 44 3.76 3.28 5.54
C SER A 44 3.18 2.13 6.37
N GLN A 45 2.18 2.39 7.21
CA GLN A 45 1.49 1.38 8.02
C GLN A 45 0.78 0.28 7.20
N LEU A 46 0.49 0.56 5.93
CA LEU A 46 -0.14 -0.39 5.00
C LEU A 46 0.88 -1.25 4.25
N PHE A 47 2.18 -1.10 4.52
CA PHE A 47 3.25 -1.79 3.80
C PHE A 47 3.03 -3.31 3.70
N PRO A 48 2.74 -4.06 4.79
CA PRO A 48 2.53 -5.51 4.69
C PRO A 48 1.35 -5.87 3.79
N ASP A 49 0.28 -5.09 3.87
CA ASP A 49 -0.96 -5.30 3.11
C ASP A 49 -0.75 -5.01 1.61
N VAL A 50 0.03 -3.97 1.29
CA VAL A 50 0.43 -3.60 -0.08
C VAL A 50 1.36 -4.65 -0.70
N ILE A 51 2.35 -5.14 0.05
CA ILE A 51 3.25 -6.20 -0.43
C ILE A 51 2.48 -7.50 -0.71
N ASN A 52 1.50 -7.84 0.11
CA ASN A 52 0.66 -9.03 -0.11
C ASN A 52 -0.12 -8.95 -1.44
N CYS A 53 -0.46 -7.74 -1.91
CA CYS A 53 -1.10 -7.56 -3.20
C CYS A 53 -0.19 -7.95 -4.40
N MET A 54 1.12 -8.08 -4.20
CA MET A 54 2.06 -8.50 -5.26
C MET A 54 1.83 -9.95 -5.72
N GLN A 55 1.24 -10.79 -4.87
CA GLN A 55 0.90 -12.18 -5.19
C GLN A 55 -0.26 -12.30 -6.19
N ILE A 56 -1.01 -11.21 -6.40
CA ILE A 56 -2.14 -11.19 -7.33
C ILE A 56 -1.59 -11.12 -8.76
N ASP A 57 -2.01 -12.06 -9.60
CA ASP A 57 -1.56 -12.08 -10.99
C ASP A 57 -2.30 -11.05 -11.85
N ASN A 58 -1.94 -9.79 -11.65
CA ASN A 58 -2.46 -8.64 -12.37
C ASN A 58 -1.35 -7.61 -12.55
N LEU A 59 -1.00 -7.32 -13.81
CA LEU A 59 0.11 -6.43 -14.13
C LEU A 59 -0.09 -5.00 -13.62
N GLU A 60 -1.32 -4.50 -13.62
CA GLU A 60 -1.64 -3.15 -13.14
C GLU A 60 -1.40 -3.03 -11.63
N LEU A 61 -1.85 -4.02 -10.85
CA LEU A 61 -1.59 -4.07 -9.40
C LEU A 61 -0.09 -4.11 -9.10
N LYS A 62 0.66 -4.95 -9.82
CA LYS A 62 2.12 -5.06 -9.67
C LYS A 62 2.79 -3.69 -9.89
N LYS A 63 2.41 -2.95 -10.94
CA LYS A 63 2.92 -1.59 -11.20
C LYS A 63 2.63 -0.61 -10.06
N LEU A 64 1.45 -0.67 -9.46
CA LEU A 64 1.09 0.18 -8.32
C LEU A 64 1.91 -0.18 -7.07
N VAL A 65 2.14 -1.46 -6.79
CA VAL A 65 3.02 -1.89 -5.69
C VAL A 65 4.45 -1.40 -5.92
N TYR A 66 4.99 -1.52 -7.14
CA TYR A 66 6.31 -0.98 -7.46
C TYR A 66 6.38 0.54 -7.30
N LEU A 67 5.35 1.27 -7.71
CA LEU A 67 5.28 2.72 -7.53
C LEU A 67 5.32 3.10 -6.05
N TYR A 68 4.56 2.40 -5.21
CA TYR A 68 4.61 2.58 -3.75
C TYR A 68 6.02 2.36 -3.21
N LEU A 69 6.68 1.28 -3.59
CA LEU A 69 8.03 0.96 -3.14
C LEU A 69 9.08 1.97 -3.60
N MET A 70 9.02 2.40 -4.85
CA MET A 70 9.93 3.42 -5.38
C MET A 70 9.80 4.75 -4.64
N ASN A 71 8.58 5.12 -4.24
CA ASN A 71 8.34 6.33 -3.46
C ASN A 71 8.97 6.24 -2.06
N TYR A 72 8.80 5.10 -1.38
CA TYR A 72 9.34 4.90 -0.03
C TYR A 72 10.82 4.51 0.00
N ALA A 73 11.40 3.97 -1.07
CA ALA A 73 12.81 3.57 -1.10
C ALA A 73 13.78 4.72 -0.83
N LYS A 74 13.41 5.96 -1.18
CA LYS A 74 14.23 7.15 -0.95
C LYS A 74 14.20 7.64 0.50
N THR A 75 13.06 7.51 1.17
CA THR A 75 12.84 8.05 2.52
C THR A 75 12.96 6.99 3.61
N GLN A 76 12.72 5.71 3.27
CA GLN A 76 12.70 4.57 4.17
C GLN A 76 13.33 3.34 3.47
N PRO A 77 14.66 3.28 3.37
CA PRO A 77 15.36 2.21 2.65
C PRO A 77 15.13 0.82 3.24
N GLU A 78 14.89 0.71 4.56
CA GLU A 78 14.60 -0.56 5.22
C GLU A 78 13.35 -1.25 4.66
N MET A 79 12.30 -0.48 4.32
CA MET A 79 11.09 -1.02 3.70
C MET A 79 11.39 -1.59 2.31
N ALA A 80 12.27 -0.96 1.53
CA ALA A 80 12.67 -1.49 0.23
C ALA A 80 13.44 -2.82 0.36
N ILE A 81 14.32 -2.93 1.36
CA ILE A 81 15.06 -4.17 1.64
C ILE A 81 14.09 -5.31 2.01
N LEU A 82 13.10 -5.03 2.87
CA LEU A 82 12.07 -6.00 3.25
C LEU A 82 11.24 -6.45 2.04
N ALA A 83 10.89 -5.52 1.15
CA ALA A 83 10.16 -5.84 -0.07
C ALA A 83 10.96 -6.78 -0.98
N VAL A 84 12.24 -6.49 -1.21
CA VAL A 84 13.14 -7.35 -2.00
C VAL A 84 13.23 -8.75 -1.41
N ASN A 85 13.39 -8.87 -0.09
CA ASN A 85 13.41 -10.17 0.59
C ASN A 85 12.10 -10.95 0.44
N THR A 86 10.97 -10.24 0.29
CA THR A 86 9.67 -10.87 0.08
C THR A 86 9.47 -11.30 -1.38
N PHE A 87 10.02 -10.57 -2.34
CA PHE A 87 9.92 -10.87 -3.78
C PHE A 87 10.91 -11.92 -4.27
N ALA A 88 12.06 -12.05 -3.60
CA ALA A 88 13.10 -13.02 -3.96
C ALA A 88 12.84 -14.44 -3.41
N LYS A 89 11.73 -14.63 -2.71
CA LYS A 89 11.27 -15.92 -2.18
C LYS A 89 10.24 -16.54 -3.10
#